data_AF-A0A0A3HZ17-F1
#
_entry.id   AF-A0A0A3HZ17-F1
#
_cell.length_a   1.000
_cell.length_b   1.000
_cell.length_c   1.000
_cell.angle_alpha   90.00
_cell.angle_beta   90.00
_cell.angle_gamma   90.00
#
_symmetry.space_group_name_H-M   'P 1'
#
loop_
_entity.id
_entity.type
_entity.pdbx_description
1 polymer ?
#
loop_
_entity_poly.entity_id
_entity_poly.type
_entity_poly.pdbx_seq_one_letter_code
_entity_poly.pdbx_strand_id
1 'polypeptide(L)'
;MNRKILFSGLLMLFLVGCTNEDVGQQTSVETVEYDNLQQQINQLSAQLKDNETKIEELNTFVEVLNRSNQDELSQLHNRIYMLESLISHNPSIESKHGFINDIKFDGTNSTLEIQFAEMKQDDGAPNGFVIEEKEISSLTLDKNANFFILESTMIKNIASIEDFKNAVNEHQRFFKLYIVDSKVVMLTEQYIP
;
A
#
# COMPACT_ATOMS: atom_id res chain seq x y z
N MET A 1 -9.72 63.66 -46.23
CA MET A 1 -8.62 64.57 -46.58
C MET A 1 -8.73 65.80 -45.69
N ASN A 2 -7.80 65.96 -44.72
CA ASN A 2 -7.51 67.18 -43.93
C ASN A 2 -8.68 67.80 -43.11
N ARG A 3 -8.52 68.38 -41.92
CA ARG A 3 -7.41 68.67 -41.01
C ARG A 3 -8.10 69.17 -39.71
N LYS A 4 -7.52 68.79 -38.56
CA LYS A 4 -7.25 69.58 -37.35
C LYS A 4 -8.32 70.58 -36.85
N ILE A 5 -8.61 70.53 -35.54
CA ILE A 5 -8.32 71.57 -34.52
C ILE A 5 -9.13 71.26 -33.24
N LEU A 6 -8.58 71.68 -32.09
CA LEU A 6 -9.12 71.70 -30.72
C LEU A 6 -8.81 70.50 -29.83
N PHE A 7 -7.72 70.59 -29.09
CA PHE A 7 -7.72 70.87 -27.65
C PHE A 7 -6.24 71.06 -27.25
N SER A 8 -5.72 72.28 -27.31
CA SER A 8 -5.84 73.32 -26.26
C SER A 8 -5.19 72.88 -24.95
N GLY A 9 -3.88 73.17 -24.86
CA GLY A 9 -3.31 73.88 -23.72
C GLY A 9 -3.40 73.20 -22.35
N LEU A 10 -2.52 72.22 -22.10
CA LEU A 10 -2.01 71.96 -20.75
C LEU A 10 -0.70 71.14 -20.78
N LEU A 11 0.32 71.61 -21.49
CA LEU A 11 1.64 70.96 -21.48
C LEU A 11 2.78 71.98 -21.53
N MET A 12 2.77 72.93 -20.59
CA MET A 12 3.80 73.97 -20.47
C MET A 12 3.85 74.47 -19.03
N LEU A 13 4.12 73.60 -18.04
CA LEU A 13 4.46 74.05 -16.67
C LEU A 13 5.12 72.97 -15.79
N PHE A 14 6.08 72.20 -16.32
CA PHE A 14 7.10 71.52 -15.50
C PHE A 14 8.46 71.54 -16.21
N LEU A 15 8.97 72.74 -16.46
CA LEU A 15 10.39 73.00 -16.69
C LEU A 15 10.82 74.13 -15.75
N VAL A 16 10.91 73.80 -14.46
CA VAL A 16 11.75 74.50 -13.48
C VAL A 16 12.36 73.42 -12.58
N GLY A 17 13.45 72.83 -13.05
CA GLY A 17 14.40 72.08 -12.23
C GLY A 17 15.75 72.77 -12.38
N CYS A 18 16.17 73.48 -11.33
CA CYS A 18 17.41 74.22 -11.26
C CYS A 18 18.62 73.36 -11.64
N THR A 19 19.50 73.97 -12.42
CA THR A 19 20.92 73.65 -12.52
C THR A 19 21.59 73.71 -11.15
N ASN A 20 22.25 72.63 -10.75
CA ASN A 20 23.51 72.66 -10.02
C ASN A 20 24.25 71.34 -10.27
N GLU A 21 25.57 71.44 -10.29
CA GLU A 21 26.56 70.45 -10.68
C GLU A 21 26.43 69.12 -9.91
N ASP A 22 26.27 68.02 -10.66
CA ASP A 22 27.00 66.75 -10.49
C ASP A 22 26.58 65.78 -11.59
N VAL A 23 27.06 66.06 -12.80
CA VAL A 23 26.98 65.13 -13.94
C VAL A 23 28.08 64.09 -13.74
N GLY A 24 27.75 63.00 -13.07
CA GLY A 24 28.56 61.78 -13.11
C GLY A 24 28.66 61.00 -11.80
N GLN A 25 27.53 60.54 -11.23
CA GLN A 25 27.58 59.37 -10.30
C GLN A 25 26.24 58.69 -9.97
N GLN A 26 25.07 59.22 -10.36
CA GLN A 26 23.79 58.56 -10.07
C GLN A 26 23.31 57.54 -11.11
N THR A 27 23.75 57.63 -12.37
CA THR A 27 23.31 56.71 -13.43
C THR A 27 23.94 55.33 -13.34
N SER A 28 25.10 55.19 -12.70
CA SER A 28 25.84 53.92 -12.63
C SER A 28 25.35 52.97 -11.54
N VAL A 29 24.69 53.47 -10.49
CA VAL A 29 24.21 52.64 -9.37
C VAL A 29 22.88 51.97 -9.73
N GLU A 30 21.94 52.71 -10.34
CA GLU A 30 20.65 52.16 -10.79
C GLU A 30 20.81 51.14 -11.93
N THR A 31 21.75 51.34 -12.86
CA THR A 31 22.04 50.34 -13.91
C THR A 31 22.67 49.06 -13.34
N VAL A 32 23.53 49.18 -12.33
CA VAL A 32 24.16 48.01 -11.67
C VAL A 32 23.13 47.22 -10.86
N GLU A 33 22.18 47.89 -10.22
CA GLU A 33 21.08 47.24 -9.49
C GLU A 33 20.11 46.54 -10.45
N TYR A 34 19.75 47.18 -11.57
CA TYR A 34 18.91 46.59 -12.61
C TYR A 34 19.56 45.35 -13.25
N ASP A 35 20.85 45.42 -13.58
CA ASP A 35 21.59 44.30 -14.17
C ASP A 35 21.69 43.10 -13.20
N ASN A 36 21.87 43.38 -11.90
CA ASN A 36 21.89 42.35 -10.86
C ASN A 36 20.50 41.68 -10.69
N LEU A 37 19.43 42.47 -10.67
CA LEU A 37 18.06 41.96 -10.66
C LEU A 37 17.75 41.11 -11.90
N GLN A 38 18.16 41.55 -13.08
CA GLN A 38 17.97 40.79 -14.32
C GLN A 38 18.75 39.47 -14.27
N GLN A 39 19.96 39.47 -13.71
CA GLN A 39 20.74 38.25 -13.51
C GLN A 39 20.05 37.29 -12.53
N GLN A 40 19.49 37.79 -11.44
CA GLN A 40 18.73 36.97 -10.48
C GLN A 40 17.46 36.39 -11.09
N ILE A 41 16.72 37.17 -11.88
CA ILE A 41 15.53 36.68 -12.61
C ILE A 41 15.93 35.57 -13.59
N ASN A 42 17.03 35.74 -14.32
CA ASN A 42 17.51 34.72 -15.25
C ASN A 42 17.96 33.43 -14.52
N GLN A 43 18.61 33.57 -13.36
CA GLN A 43 19.00 32.43 -12.51
C GLN A 43 17.79 31.70 -11.96
N LEU A 44 16.81 32.42 -11.41
CA LEU A 44 15.57 31.83 -10.91
C LEU A 44 14.77 31.16 -12.04
N SER A 45 14.69 31.78 -13.21
CA SER A 45 14.03 31.20 -14.38
C SER A 45 14.71 29.91 -14.83
N ALA A 46 16.04 29.87 -14.83
CA ALA A 46 16.79 28.65 -15.15
C ALA A 46 16.57 27.55 -14.10
N GLN A 47 16.58 27.89 -12.80
CA GLN A 47 16.28 26.95 -11.72
C GLN A 47 14.86 26.41 -11.78
N LEU A 48 13.89 27.26 -12.12
CA LEU A 48 12.49 26.87 -12.24
C LEU A 48 12.30 25.87 -13.38
N LYS A 49 12.94 26.13 -14.54
CA LYS A 49 12.95 25.20 -15.67
C LYS A 49 13.64 23.86 -15.36
N ASP A 50 14.75 23.90 -14.63
CA ASP A 50 15.45 22.69 -14.17
C ASP A 50 14.57 21.87 -13.21
N ASN A 51 13.89 22.53 -12.27
CA ASN A 51 12.95 21.88 -11.36
C ASN A 51 11.72 21.31 -12.09
N GLU A 52 11.17 22.02 -13.08
CA GLU A 52 10.08 21.50 -13.94
C GLU A 52 10.50 20.22 -14.65
N THR A 53 11.71 20.20 -15.22
CA THR A 53 12.25 19.01 -15.90
C THR A 53 12.40 17.84 -14.91
N LYS A 54 12.92 18.09 -13.71
CA LYS A 54 13.04 17.06 -12.66
C LYS A 54 11.69 16.52 -12.22
N ILE A 55 10.66 17.37 -12.13
CA ILE A 55 9.29 16.93 -11.79
C ILE A 55 8.75 16.01 -12.88
N GLU A 56 8.96 16.33 -14.16
CA GLU A 56 8.54 15.48 -15.28
C GLU A 56 9.25 14.12 -15.29
N GLU A 57 10.56 14.10 -15.03
CA GLU A 57 11.35 12.88 -14.88
C GLU A 57 10.84 12.02 -13.71
N LEU A 58 10.58 12.62 -12.56
CA LEU A 58 10.03 11.93 -11.39
C LEU A 58 8.65 11.36 -11.67
N ASN A 59 7.77 12.11 -12.36
CA ASN A 59 6.45 11.62 -12.74
C ASN A 59 6.55 10.40 -13.65
N THR A 60 7.43 10.46 -14.65
CA THR A 60 7.68 9.33 -15.55
C THR A 60 8.20 8.11 -14.79
N PHE A 61 9.13 8.31 -13.86
CA PHE A 61 9.67 7.25 -13.02
C PHE A 61 8.59 6.60 -12.13
N VAL A 62 7.72 7.40 -11.51
CA VAL A 62 6.60 6.91 -10.70
C VAL A 62 5.62 6.09 -11.56
N GLU A 63 5.30 6.53 -12.78
CA GLU A 63 4.43 5.78 -13.68
C GLU A 63 5.03 4.41 -14.06
N VAL A 64 6.33 4.37 -14.37
CA VAL A 64 7.03 3.13 -14.70
C VAL A 64 7.04 2.17 -13.51
N LEU A 65 7.35 2.67 -12.30
CA LEU A 65 7.30 1.88 -11.07
C LEU A 65 5.90 1.33 -10.82
N ASN A 66 4.87 2.15 -10.97
CA ASN A 66 3.50 1.72 -10.73
C ASN A 66 3.06 0.63 -11.71
N ARG A 67 3.39 0.76 -13.01
CA ARG A 67 3.12 -0.28 -14.01
C ARG A 67 3.87 -1.57 -13.70
N SER A 68 5.17 -1.48 -13.38
CA SER A 68 5.99 -2.64 -13.02
C SER A 68 5.41 -3.39 -11.81
N ASN A 69 5.01 -2.65 -10.77
CA ASN A 69 4.40 -3.25 -9.58
C ASN A 69 3.05 -3.90 -9.91
N GLN A 70 2.21 -3.27 -10.74
CA GLN A 70 0.94 -3.85 -11.17
C GLN A 70 1.13 -5.15 -11.96
N ASP A 71 2.11 -5.19 -12.87
CA ASP A 71 2.43 -6.38 -13.65
C ASP A 71 2.95 -7.51 -12.75
N GLU A 72 3.85 -7.21 -11.81
CA GLU A 72 4.35 -8.18 -10.83
C GLU A 72 3.23 -8.72 -9.92
N LEU A 73 2.35 -7.85 -9.43
CA LEU A 73 1.19 -8.24 -8.62
C LEU A 73 0.22 -9.11 -9.41
N SER A 74 -0.02 -8.80 -10.68
CA SER A 74 -0.85 -9.62 -11.57
C SER A 74 -0.24 -11.01 -11.78
N GLN A 75 1.07 -11.08 -12.03
CA GLN A 75 1.78 -12.35 -12.16
C GLN A 75 1.72 -13.17 -10.86
N LEU A 76 1.90 -12.53 -9.71
CA LEU A 76 1.80 -13.19 -8.41
C LEU A 76 0.39 -13.73 -8.17
N HIS A 77 -0.64 -12.93 -8.45
CA HIS A 77 -2.03 -13.34 -8.33
C HIS A 77 -2.35 -14.56 -9.19
N ASN A 78 -1.93 -14.56 -10.46
CA ASN A 78 -2.11 -15.70 -11.36
C ASN A 78 -1.39 -16.96 -10.86
N ARG A 79 -0.18 -16.83 -10.30
CA ARG A 79 0.56 -17.95 -9.70
C ARG A 79 -0.16 -18.51 -8.47
N ILE A 80 -0.68 -17.65 -7.60
CA ILE A 80 -1.47 -18.06 -6.43
C ILE A 80 -2.73 -18.81 -6.88
N TYR A 81 -3.48 -18.26 -7.84
CA TYR A 81 -4.66 -18.91 -8.41
C TYR A 81 -4.32 -20.31 -8.98
N MET A 82 -3.22 -20.43 -9.72
CA MET A 82 -2.76 -21.73 -10.23
C MET A 82 -2.45 -22.72 -9.10
N LEU A 83 -1.78 -22.28 -8.03
CA LEU A 83 -1.46 -23.12 -6.88
C LEU A 83 -2.73 -23.55 -6.13
N GLU A 84 -3.66 -22.63 -5.89
CA GLU A 84 -4.95 -22.94 -5.27
C GLU A 84 -5.76 -23.92 -6.12
N SER A 85 -5.74 -23.76 -7.46
CA SER A 85 -6.36 -24.70 -8.38
C SER A 85 -5.72 -26.08 -8.29
N LEU A 86 -4.40 -26.18 -8.21
CA LEU A 86 -3.70 -27.47 -8.06
C LEU A 86 -4.02 -28.14 -6.71
N ILE A 87 -4.06 -27.37 -5.63
CA ILE A 87 -4.37 -27.88 -4.28
C ILE A 87 -5.82 -28.38 -4.24
N SER A 88 -6.77 -27.59 -4.74
CA SER A 88 -8.21 -27.94 -4.73
C SER A 88 -8.57 -29.13 -5.60
N HIS A 89 -7.79 -29.43 -6.63
CA HIS A 89 -7.99 -30.59 -7.50
C HIS A 89 -7.08 -31.77 -7.14
N ASN A 90 -6.28 -31.68 -6.08
CA ASN A 90 -5.46 -32.79 -5.61
C ASN A 90 -6.32 -33.71 -4.72
N PRO A 91 -6.66 -34.93 -5.16
CA PRO A 91 -7.53 -35.83 -4.39
C PRO A 91 -6.88 -36.33 -3.08
N SER A 92 -5.57 -36.17 -2.93
CA SER A 92 -4.84 -36.53 -1.71
C SER A 92 -4.90 -35.45 -0.63
N ILE A 93 -5.39 -34.25 -0.94
CA ILE A 93 -5.49 -33.13 0.01
C ILE A 93 -6.96 -32.88 0.32
N GLU A 94 -7.34 -33.14 1.56
CA GLU A 94 -8.66 -32.76 2.09
C GLU A 94 -8.55 -31.41 2.80
N SER A 95 -9.55 -30.54 2.61
CA SER A 95 -9.64 -29.28 3.35
C SER A 95 -10.91 -29.21 4.19
N LYS A 96 -10.76 -28.88 5.46
CA LYS A 96 -11.87 -28.69 6.42
C LYS A 96 -11.72 -27.36 7.14
N HIS A 97 -12.79 -26.94 7.81
CA HIS A 97 -12.75 -25.82 8.73
C HIS A 97 -13.15 -26.24 10.13
N GLY A 98 -12.66 -25.52 11.13
CA GLY A 98 -13.03 -25.79 12.53
C GLY A 98 -12.33 -24.90 13.53
N PHE A 99 -12.79 -25.02 14.77
CA PHE A 99 -12.20 -24.41 15.95
C PHE A 99 -11.31 -25.42 16.66
N ILE A 100 -10.10 -25.00 17.04
CA ILE A 100 -9.19 -25.86 17.80
C ILE A 100 -9.55 -25.73 19.28
N ASN A 101 -10.00 -26.82 19.88
CA ASN A 101 -10.40 -26.87 21.28
C ASN A 101 -9.22 -27.18 22.20
N ASP A 102 -8.34 -28.09 21.78
CA ASP A 102 -7.15 -28.48 22.55
C ASP A 102 -6.05 -29.04 21.63
N ILE A 103 -4.82 -28.96 22.13
CA ILE A 103 -3.62 -29.53 21.50
C ILE A 103 -2.90 -30.41 22.53
N LYS A 104 -2.92 -31.72 22.31
CA LYS A 104 -2.35 -32.73 23.21
C LYS A 104 -1.02 -33.24 22.66
N PHE A 105 -0.03 -33.37 23.54
CA PHE A 105 1.30 -33.88 23.23
C PHE A 105 1.56 -35.18 24.00
N ASP A 106 1.92 -36.24 23.28
CA ASP A 106 2.36 -37.51 23.89
C ASP A 106 3.90 -37.67 23.87
N GLY A 107 4.62 -36.59 23.53
CA GLY A 107 6.07 -36.54 23.36
C GLY A 107 6.55 -36.90 21.95
N THR A 108 5.87 -37.80 21.24
CA THR A 108 6.23 -38.21 19.88
C THR A 108 5.29 -37.68 18.80
N ASN A 109 4.04 -37.44 19.17
CA ASN A 109 2.96 -37.00 18.31
C ASN A 109 2.21 -35.84 18.98
N SER A 110 1.69 -34.97 18.13
CA SER A 110 0.75 -33.94 18.51
C SER A 110 -0.62 -34.31 17.94
N THR A 111 -1.66 -34.14 18.75
CA THR A 111 -3.05 -34.34 18.33
C THR A 111 -3.84 -33.07 18.59
N LEU A 112 -4.66 -32.67 17.62
CA LEU A 112 -5.64 -31.60 17.78
C LEU A 112 -6.98 -32.20 18.12
N GLU A 113 -7.68 -31.60 19.06
CA GLU A 113 -9.10 -31.75 19.23
C GLU A 113 -9.79 -30.58 18.53
N ILE A 114 -10.60 -30.88 17.51
CA ILE A 114 -11.19 -29.88 16.62
C ILE A 114 -12.70 -30.01 16.64
N GLN A 115 -13.39 -28.90 16.89
CA GLN A 115 -14.81 -28.73 16.58
C GLN A 115 -14.91 -28.35 15.10
N PHE A 116 -15.23 -29.31 14.23
CA PHE A 116 -15.41 -29.00 12.81
C PHE A 116 -16.59 -28.06 12.61
N ALA A 117 -16.51 -27.26 11.56
CA ALA A 117 -17.58 -26.36 11.18
C ALA A 117 -17.60 -26.11 9.66
N GLU A 118 -18.76 -25.69 9.16
CA GLU A 118 -18.96 -25.29 7.77
C GLU A 118 -19.44 -23.84 7.72
N MET A 119 -18.87 -23.06 6.79
CA MET A 119 -19.36 -21.73 6.49
C MET A 119 -20.44 -21.83 5.41
N LYS A 120 -21.66 -21.42 5.73
CA LYS A 120 -22.78 -21.38 4.79
C LYS A 120 -23.15 -19.94 4.50
N GLN A 121 -23.31 -19.63 3.22
CA GLN A 121 -23.83 -18.33 2.81
C GLN A 121 -25.26 -18.15 3.31
N ASP A 122 -25.52 -17.02 3.94
CA ASP A 122 -26.82 -16.63 4.47
C ASP A 122 -26.98 -15.12 4.31
N ASP A 123 -27.77 -14.72 3.32
CA ASP A 123 -28.03 -13.32 3.00
C ASP A 123 -28.78 -12.58 4.14
N GLY A 124 -29.35 -13.30 5.11
CA GLY A 124 -29.99 -12.74 6.30
C GLY A 124 -29.04 -12.48 7.47
N ALA A 125 -27.83 -13.05 7.44
CA ALA A 125 -26.84 -12.82 8.48
C ALA A 125 -26.13 -11.47 8.27
N PRO A 126 -25.75 -10.74 9.34
CA PRO A 126 -25.05 -9.44 9.23
C PRO A 126 -23.79 -9.49 8.35
N ASN A 127 -23.10 -10.64 8.34
CA ASN A 127 -21.84 -10.83 7.64
C ASN A 127 -22.00 -11.65 6.34
N GLY A 128 -23.25 -11.96 5.94
CA GLY A 128 -23.56 -12.74 4.73
C GLY A 128 -23.31 -14.25 4.84
N PHE A 129 -22.97 -14.75 6.03
CA PHE A 129 -22.79 -16.18 6.30
C PHE A 129 -23.09 -16.55 7.75
N VAL A 130 -23.32 -17.84 7.97
CA VAL A 130 -23.41 -18.48 9.28
C VAL A 130 -22.36 -19.59 9.35
N ILE A 131 -21.76 -19.76 10.53
CA ILE A 131 -20.88 -20.89 10.83
C ILE A 131 -21.70 -21.95 11.54
N GLU A 132 -21.82 -23.12 10.92
CA GLU A 132 -22.48 -24.27 11.52
C GLU A 132 -21.45 -25.22 12.10
N GLU A 133 -21.46 -25.38 13.42
CA GLU A 133 -20.69 -26.41 14.10
C GLU A 133 -21.17 -27.81 13.71
N LYS A 134 -20.22 -28.73 13.57
CA LYS A 134 -20.41 -30.14 13.20
C LYS A 134 -19.95 -31.04 14.34
N GLU A 135 -19.27 -32.12 14.02
CA GLU A 135 -18.72 -33.06 15.00
C GLU A 135 -17.39 -32.58 15.58
N ILE A 136 -17.11 -33.03 16.80
CA ILE A 136 -15.78 -32.93 17.41
C ILE A 136 -15.00 -34.18 17.03
N SER A 137 -13.78 -34.00 16.54
CA SER A 137 -12.88 -35.11 16.23
C SER A 137 -11.44 -34.78 16.63
N SER A 138 -10.64 -35.83 16.79
CA SER A 138 -9.20 -35.69 16.94
C SER A 138 -8.46 -35.97 15.64
N LEU A 139 -7.48 -35.14 15.30
CA LEU A 139 -6.59 -35.35 14.17
C LEU A 139 -5.13 -35.32 14.62
N THR A 140 -4.30 -36.16 14.02
CA THR A 140 -2.85 -36.14 14.24
C THR A 140 -2.21 -35.01 13.42
N LEU A 141 -1.27 -34.30 14.02
CA LEU A 141 -0.42 -33.34 13.32
C LEU A 141 0.73 -34.04 12.63
N ASP A 142 1.05 -33.61 11.41
CA ASP A 142 2.35 -33.92 10.84
C ASP A 142 3.46 -33.20 11.62
N LYS A 143 4.63 -33.84 11.71
CA LYS A 143 5.78 -33.27 12.43
C LYS A 143 6.31 -31.99 11.79
N ASN A 144 6.08 -31.82 10.49
CA ASN A 144 6.48 -30.65 9.72
C ASN A 144 5.27 -29.79 9.34
N ALA A 145 4.18 -29.88 10.11
CA ALA A 145 3.00 -29.08 9.84
C ALA A 145 3.32 -27.58 9.93
N ASN A 146 2.74 -26.80 9.02
CA ASN A 146 2.91 -25.35 9.01
C ASN A 146 1.72 -24.67 9.67
N PHE A 147 1.99 -23.66 10.50
CA PHE A 147 0.97 -22.93 11.23
C PHE A 147 0.98 -21.47 10.84
N PHE A 148 -0.18 -20.96 10.47
CA PHE A 148 -0.36 -19.56 10.11
C PHE A 148 -1.49 -18.98 10.94
N ILE A 149 -1.20 -17.93 11.71
CA ILE A 149 -2.16 -17.21 12.52
C ILE A 149 -2.32 -15.77 12.03
N LEU A 150 -3.45 -15.16 12.35
CA LEU A 150 -3.68 -13.74 12.16
C LEU A 150 -3.21 -12.99 13.39
N GLU A 151 -2.27 -12.06 13.18
CA GLU A 151 -1.82 -11.10 14.18
C GLU A 151 -2.12 -9.70 13.64
N SER A 152 -3.19 -9.07 14.16
CA SER A 152 -3.75 -7.84 13.61
C SER A 152 -4.14 -7.96 12.14
N THR A 153 -3.43 -7.30 11.22
CA THR A 153 -3.69 -7.29 9.78
C THR A 153 -2.73 -8.19 8.98
N MET A 154 -1.84 -8.91 9.66
CA MET A 154 -0.82 -9.73 9.01
C MET A 154 -0.98 -11.21 9.34
N ILE A 155 -0.70 -12.06 8.34
CA ILE A 155 -0.54 -13.50 8.54
C ILE A 155 0.88 -13.75 9.02
N LYS A 156 1.02 -14.43 10.16
CA LYS A 156 2.30 -14.83 10.73
C LYS A 156 2.46 -16.33 10.69
N ASN A 157 3.60 -16.79 10.17
CA ASN A 157 4.01 -18.17 10.28
C ASN A 157 4.55 -18.44 11.70
N ILE A 158 4.05 -19.50 12.35
CA ILE A 158 4.57 -19.99 13.61
C ILE A 158 5.38 -21.25 13.35
N ALA A 159 6.65 -21.22 13.75
CA ALA A 159 7.61 -22.28 13.46
C ALA A 159 7.51 -23.50 14.40
N SER A 160 6.98 -23.33 15.62
CA SER A 160 6.86 -24.41 16.60
C SER A 160 5.42 -24.66 17.01
N ILE A 161 5.11 -25.91 17.34
CA ILE A 161 3.77 -26.31 17.78
C ILE A 161 3.48 -25.81 19.21
N GLU A 162 4.51 -25.64 20.03
CA GLU A 162 4.43 -25.06 21.37
C GLU A 162 4.02 -23.59 21.30
N ASP A 163 4.65 -22.80 20.42
CA ASP A 163 4.28 -21.40 20.20
C ASP A 163 2.88 -21.30 19.60
N PHE A 164 2.50 -22.22 18.71
CA PHE A 164 1.17 -22.27 18.15
C PHE A 164 0.12 -22.53 19.23
N LYS A 165 0.35 -23.50 20.12
CA LYS A 165 -0.56 -23.78 21.24
C LYS A 165 -0.78 -22.54 22.12
N ASN A 166 0.30 -21.81 22.42
CA ASN A 166 0.19 -20.60 23.23
C ASN A 166 -0.66 -19.53 22.53
N ALA A 167 -0.46 -19.34 21.22
CA ALA A 167 -1.19 -18.34 20.44
C ALA A 167 -2.69 -18.66 20.28
N VAL A 168 -3.05 -19.94 20.17
CA VAL A 168 -4.44 -20.36 19.94
C VAL A 168 -5.29 -20.36 21.21
N ASN A 169 -4.69 -20.59 22.38
CA ASN A 169 -5.43 -20.71 23.64
C ASN A 169 -6.01 -19.39 24.17
N GLU A 170 -5.63 -18.24 23.61
CA GLU A 170 -6.10 -16.95 24.10
C GLU A 170 -7.59 -16.73 23.78
N HIS A 171 -8.03 -17.07 22.56
CA HIS A 171 -9.37 -16.80 22.03
C HIS A 171 -9.84 -17.96 21.14
N GLN A 172 -11.15 -18.11 20.96
CA GLN A 172 -11.69 -19.07 20.00
C GLN A 172 -11.40 -18.59 18.57
N ARG A 173 -10.43 -19.24 17.91
CA ARG A 173 -9.96 -18.92 16.56
C ARG A 173 -10.46 -19.94 15.55
N PHE A 174 -10.82 -19.48 14.35
CA PHE A 174 -11.33 -20.32 13.27
C PHE A 174 -10.23 -20.64 12.27
N PHE A 175 -10.07 -21.93 11.94
CA PHE A 175 -9.00 -22.41 11.10
C PHE A 175 -9.52 -23.11 9.87
N LYS A 176 -8.80 -22.94 8.76
CA LYS A 176 -8.79 -23.86 7.64
C LYS A 176 -7.67 -24.87 7.84
N LEU A 177 -8.01 -26.15 7.77
CA LEU A 177 -7.12 -27.28 7.92
C LEU A 177 -6.87 -27.91 6.55
N TYR A 178 -5.63 -28.31 6.30
CA TYR A 178 -5.24 -29.11 5.15
C TYR A 178 -4.72 -30.46 5.63
N ILE A 179 -5.34 -31.53 5.15
CA ILE A 179 -5.18 -32.89 5.64
C ILE A 179 -4.66 -33.78 4.51
N VAL A 180 -3.60 -34.54 4.78
CA VAL A 180 -3.01 -35.54 3.88
C VAL A 180 -2.80 -36.81 4.69
N ASP A 181 -3.26 -37.95 4.18
CA ASP A 181 -3.15 -39.26 4.85
C ASP A 181 -3.63 -39.23 6.32
N SER A 182 -4.77 -38.57 6.55
CA SER A 182 -5.38 -38.36 7.88
C SER A 182 -4.54 -37.55 8.88
N LYS A 183 -3.51 -36.83 8.40
CA LYS A 183 -2.70 -35.91 9.21
C LYS A 183 -2.87 -34.48 8.76
N VAL A 184 -2.94 -33.56 9.72
CA VAL A 184 -2.93 -32.13 9.44
C VAL A 184 -1.52 -31.70 9.07
N VAL A 185 -1.34 -31.20 7.85
CA VAL A 185 -0.04 -30.70 7.33
C VAL A 185 0.02 -29.18 7.32
N MET A 186 -1.12 -28.50 7.38
CA MET A 186 -1.17 -27.04 7.45
C MET A 186 -2.43 -26.56 8.14
N LEU A 187 -2.27 -25.52 8.97
CA LEU A 187 -3.34 -24.76 9.61
C LEU A 187 -3.21 -23.30 9.21
N THR A 188 -4.31 -22.70 8.77
CA THR A 188 -4.36 -21.28 8.44
C THR A 188 -5.57 -20.65 9.11
N GLU A 189 -5.32 -19.71 10.02
CA GLU A 189 -6.40 -18.93 10.65
C GLU A 189 -7.16 -18.15 9.57
N GLN A 190 -8.49 -18.19 9.66
CA GLN A 190 -9.41 -17.51 8.76
C GLN A 190 -10.03 -16.34 9.50
N TYR A 191 -9.97 -15.16 8.88
CA TYR A 191 -10.63 -13.99 9.42
C TYR A 191 -12.14 -14.14 9.27
N ILE A 192 -12.86 -14.02 10.38
CA ILE A 192 -14.32 -13.94 10.40
C ILE A 192 -14.64 -12.46 10.68
N PRO A 193 -15.13 -11.70 9.68
CA PRO A 193 -15.57 -10.31 9.88
C PRO A 193 -16.76 -10.22 10.83
#